data_AF-A0A2V8V6R0-F1
#
_entry.id   AF-A0A2V8V6R0-F1
#
_cell.length_a   1.000
_cell.length_b   1.000
_cell.length_c   1.000
_cell.angle_alpha   90.00
_cell.angle_beta   90.00
_cell.angle_gamma   90.00
#
_symmetry.space_group_name_H-M   'P 1'
#
loop_
_entity.id
_entity.type
_entity.pdbx_description
1 polymer ?
#
loop_
_entity_poly.entity_id
_entity_poly.type
_entity_poly.pdbx_seq_one_letter_code
_entity_poly.pdbx_strand_id
1 'polypeptide(L)'
;MSTIRNTFVVAQLVLAAAFAQAPATWQTATDFPLLDQTGLSAQQKQTLLTLIRAQSCSCGCTMHIAECRVKDPRCGVSRGLAAMVAREVREGKIAEAIRADLEHRMKEAPPVLDEAVKIPIEGAPVKGPANARITLVEFSDFQ
;
A
#
# COMPACT_ATOMS: atom_id res chain seq x y z
N MET A 1 -75.37 -10.77 -8.54
CA MET A 1 -73.96 -10.86 -8.11
C MET A 1 -73.14 -11.49 -9.23
N SER A 2 -72.47 -10.68 -10.06
CA SER A 2 -71.09 -10.92 -10.54
C SER A 2 -70.74 -9.84 -11.55
N THR A 3 -69.57 -9.26 -11.36
CA THR A 3 -69.17 -7.92 -11.80
C THR A 3 -68.42 -7.96 -13.13
N ILE A 4 -68.56 -6.85 -13.84
CA ILE A 4 -67.99 -6.44 -15.11
C ILE A 4 -66.47 -6.11 -15.01
N ARG A 5 -65.74 -6.18 -16.15
CA ARG A 5 -64.43 -5.55 -16.50
C ARG A 5 -63.18 -6.18 -15.86
N ASN A 6 -61.97 -6.16 -16.43
CA ASN A 6 -61.38 -5.27 -17.42
C ASN A 6 -60.12 -5.93 -18.00
N THR A 7 -59.93 -5.80 -19.31
CA THR A 7 -58.63 -5.86 -20.01
C THR A 7 -57.63 -4.89 -19.39
N PHE A 8 -56.46 -5.36 -18.94
CA PHE A 8 -55.25 -4.55 -18.83
C PHE A 8 -54.02 -5.42 -19.12
N VAL A 9 -53.53 -5.26 -20.35
CA VAL A 9 -52.19 -5.63 -20.80
C VAL A 9 -51.19 -4.78 -20.01
N VAL A 10 -50.30 -5.41 -19.26
CA VAL A 10 -49.02 -4.78 -18.87
C VAL A 10 -47.92 -5.82 -19.03
N ALA A 11 -47.39 -5.87 -20.25
CA ALA A 11 -46.11 -6.48 -20.54
C ALA A 11 -45.02 -5.65 -19.81
N GLN A 12 -44.58 -6.12 -18.64
CA GLN A 12 -43.40 -5.56 -18.00
C GLN A 12 -42.15 -6.07 -18.71
N LEU A 13 -41.65 -5.26 -19.65
CA LEU A 13 -40.27 -5.31 -20.09
C LEU A 13 -39.37 -5.08 -18.87
N VAL A 14 -38.73 -6.15 -18.39
CA VAL A 14 -37.60 -6.06 -17.47
C VAL A 14 -36.42 -5.48 -18.25
N LEU A 15 -36.22 -4.16 -18.13
CA LEU A 15 -35.04 -3.48 -18.64
C LEU A 15 -33.84 -3.94 -17.80
N ALA A 16 -33.08 -4.91 -18.31
CA ALA A 16 -31.79 -5.28 -17.76
C ALA A 16 -30.82 -4.11 -17.99
N ALA A 17 -30.76 -3.18 -17.04
CA ALA A 17 -29.71 -2.17 -17.00
C ALA A 17 -28.38 -2.89 -16.71
N ALA A 18 -27.62 -3.15 -17.77
CA ALA A 18 -26.22 -3.53 -17.67
C ALA A 18 -25.46 -2.33 -17.07
N PHE A 19 -25.28 -2.34 -15.74
CA PHE A 19 -24.38 -1.42 -15.07
C PHE A 19 -22.95 -1.76 -15.52
N ALA A 20 -22.47 -1.06 -16.55
CA ALA A 20 -21.06 -1.02 -16.89
C ALA A 20 -20.31 -0.41 -15.68
N GLN A 21 -19.62 -1.25 -14.92
CA GLN A 21 -18.79 -0.79 -13.81
C GLN A 21 -17.63 0.02 -14.41
N ALA A 22 -17.62 1.34 -14.20
CA ALA A 22 -16.45 2.15 -14.47
C ALA A 22 -15.24 1.57 -13.71
N PRO A 23 -14.03 1.63 -14.28
CA PRO A 23 -12.83 1.16 -13.57
C PRO A 23 -12.76 1.86 -12.22
N ALA A 24 -12.53 1.09 -11.16
CA ALA A 24 -12.45 1.64 -9.82
C ALA A 24 -11.37 2.72 -9.79
N THR A 25 -11.77 3.95 -9.49
CA THR A 25 -10.83 5.05 -9.28
C THR A 25 -10.11 4.83 -7.95
N TRP A 26 -9.04 5.57 -7.68
CA TRP A 26 -8.28 5.38 -6.44
C TRP A 26 -9.13 5.55 -5.15
N GLN A 27 -10.24 6.29 -5.24
CA GLN A 27 -11.21 6.49 -4.16
C GLN A 27 -12.05 5.23 -3.87
N THR A 28 -12.25 4.34 -4.83
CA THR A 28 -13.10 3.15 -4.69
C THR A 28 -12.34 1.84 -4.86
N ALA A 29 -11.11 1.88 -5.39
CA ALA A 29 -10.24 0.73 -5.56
C ALA A 29 -10.02 -0.01 -4.24
N THR A 30 -10.33 -1.30 -4.22
CA THR A 30 -10.11 -2.20 -3.08
C THR A 30 -8.72 -2.83 -3.11
N ASP A 31 -8.13 -2.94 -4.30
CA ASP A 31 -6.85 -3.59 -4.53
C ASP A 31 -5.88 -2.59 -5.15
N PHE A 32 -4.62 -2.65 -4.72
CA PHE A 32 -3.58 -1.71 -5.15
C PHE A 32 -2.33 -2.48 -5.61
N PRO A 33 -1.69 -2.06 -6.71
CA PRO A 33 -0.46 -2.70 -7.18
C PRO A 33 0.62 -2.73 -6.09
N LEU A 34 1.25 -3.90 -5.93
CA LEU A 34 2.38 -4.12 -4.99
C LEU A 34 2.04 -3.76 -3.53
N LEU A 35 0.77 -3.84 -3.14
CA LEU A 35 0.31 -3.71 -1.75
C LEU A 35 -0.30 -5.04 -1.29
N ASP A 36 0.43 -5.76 -0.45
CA ASP A 36 -0.05 -7.04 0.07
C ASP A 36 -1.11 -6.84 1.16
N GLN A 37 -2.34 -7.23 0.82
CA GLN A 37 -3.50 -7.23 1.72
C GLN A 37 -3.91 -8.64 2.17
N THR A 38 -3.10 -9.66 1.88
CA THR A 38 -3.38 -11.03 2.31
C THR A 38 -3.40 -11.12 3.84
N GLY A 39 -4.32 -11.94 4.35
CA GLY A 39 -4.53 -12.14 5.79
C GLY A 39 -5.27 -11.00 6.51
N LEU A 40 -5.59 -9.88 5.86
CA LEU A 40 -6.39 -8.82 6.48
C LEU A 40 -7.87 -9.19 6.53
N SER A 41 -8.49 -9.02 7.70
CA SER A 41 -9.95 -9.10 7.88
C SER A 41 -10.67 -7.98 7.10
N ALA A 42 -11.99 -8.11 6.90
CA ALA A 42 -12.77 -7.07 6.22
C ALA A 42 -12.68 -5.71 6.94
N GLN A 43 -12.71 -5.71 8.27
CA GLN A 43 -12.56 -4.49 9.07
C GLN A 43 -11.16 -3.89 8.92
N GLN A 44 -10.12 -4.72 8.95
CA GLN A 44 -8.74 -4.29 8.73
C GLN A 44 -8.56 -3.68 7.34
N LYS A 45 -9.09 -4.31 6.29
CA LYS A 45 -9.06 -3.76 4.93
C LYS A 45 -9.73 -2.39 4.87
N GLN A 46 -10.89 -2.24 5.51
CA GLN A 46 -11.57 -0.94 5.54
C GLN A 46 -10.72 0.13 6.24
N THR A 47 -10.07 -0.20 7.37
CA THR A 47 -9.15 0.72 8.05
C THR A 47 -7.96 1.10 7.16
N LEU A 48 -7.34 0.12 6.51
CA LEU A 48 -6.25 0.35 5.54
C LEU A 48 -6.70 1.33 4.46
N LEU A 49 -7.83 1.06 3.80
CA LEU A 49 -8.37 1.88 2.71
C LEU A 49 -8.67 3.31 3.16
N THR A 50 -9.28 3.48 4.34
CA THR A 50 -9.57 4.81 4.90
C THR A 50 -8.28 5.60 5.13
N LEU A 51 -7.25 4.96 5.71
CA LEU A 51 -5.98 5.62 6.01
C LEU A 51 -5.24 6.06 4.75
N ILE A 52 -5.06 5.16 3.77
CA ILE A 52 -4.28 5.47 2.56
C ILE A 52 -5.00 6.44 1.61
N ARG A 53 -6.33 6.56 1.69
CA ARG A 53 -7.10 7.55 0.92
C ARG A 53 -7.10 8.94 1.58
N ALA A 54 -7.04 9.00 2.91
CA ALA A 54 -7.01 10.27 3.63
C ALA A 54 -5.61 10.91 3.64
N GLN A 55 -4.55 10.10 3.74
CA GLN A 55 -3.19 10.60 3.92
C GLN A 55 -2.55 11.06 2.60
N SER A 56 -2.04 12.30 2.57
CA SER A 56 -1.21 12.83 1.49
C SER A 56 0.20 12.22 1.54
N CYS A 57 0.81 11.95 0.39
CA CYS A 57 2.16 11.39 0.30
C CYS A 57 3.25 12.47 0.51
N SER A 58 4.40 12.11 1.06
CA SER A 58 5.54 13.02 1.26
C SER A 58 6.48 13.16 0.05
N CYS A 59 6.15 12.56 -1.11
CA CYS A 59 7.02 12.63 -2.31
C CYS A 59 7.08 14.00 -3.02
N GLY A 60 6.36 15.03 -2.57
CA GLY A 60 6.27 16.34 -3.24
C GLY A 60 5.32 16.37 -4.46
N CYS A 61 4.80 15.21 -4.83
CA CYS A 61 3.89 14.91 -5.93
C CYS A 61 2.40 15.26 -5.67
N THR A 62 2.07 15.80 -4.49
CA THR A 62 0.74 16.23 -4.00
C THR A 62 -0.42 15.22 -4.02
N MET A 63 -0.20 13.99 -4.48
CA MET A 63 -1.19 12.91 -4.46
C MET A 63 -1.38 12.28 -3.08
N HIS A 64 -2.57 11.71 -2.84
CA HIS A 64 -2.80 10.79 -1.73
C HIS A 64 -2.05 9.47 -1.93
N ILE A 65 -1.79 8.73 -0.83
CA ILE A 65 -1.10 7.44 -0.91
C ILE A 65 -1.83 6.49 -1.86
N ALA A 66 -3.15 6.33 -1.70
CA ALA A 66 -3.99 5.50 -2.57
C ALA A 66 -3.94 5.93 -4.04
N GLU A 67 -4.05 7.23 -4.30
CA GLU A 67 -3.96 7.78 -5.65
C GLU A 67 -2.62 7.47 -6.30
N CYS A 68 -1.54 7.67 -5.56
CA CYS A 68 -0.19 7.37 -6.02
C CYS A 68 -0.02 5.87 -6.30
N ARG A 69 -0.60 4.96 -5.50
CA ARG A 69 -0.54 3.51 -5.80
C ARG A 69 -1.21 3.13 -7.11
N VAL A 70 -2.23 3.87 -7.55
CA VAL A 70 -2.91 3.64 -8.82
C VAL A 70 -2.19 4.33 -9.99
N LYS A 71 -1.82 5.60 -9.83
CA LYS A 71 -1.27 6.43 -10.91
C LYS A 71 0.25 6.29 -11.09
N ASP A 72 0.98 6.03 -10.01
CA ASP A 72 2.42 5.79 -10.00
C ASP A 72 2.79 4.60 -9.09
N PRO A 73 2.50 3.37 -9.53
CA PRO A 73 2.79 2.17 -8.74
C PRO A 73 4.28 1.95 -8.50
N ARG A 74 5.17 2.67 -9.21
CA ARG A 74 6.64 2.57 -9.05
C ARG A 74 7.20 3.52 -8.00
N CYS A 75 6.43 4.49 -7.50
CA CYS A 75 6.86 5.39 -6.43
C CYS A 75 7.24 4.61 -5.16
N GLY A 76 8.53 4.62 -4.82
CA GLY A 76 9.08 3.91 -3.66
C GLY A 76 8.54 4.42 -2.33
N VAL A 77 8.33 5.74 -2.21
CA VAL A 77 7.79 6.38 -1.00
C VAL A 77 6.37 5.91 -0.72
N SER A 78 5.46 6.06 -1.70
CA SER A 78 4.07 5.62 -1.54
C SER A 78 3.96 4.11 -1.30
N ARG A 79 4.79 3.29 -1.98
CA ARG A 79 4.87 1.85 -1.71
C ARG A 79 5.28 1.56 -0.27
N GLY A 80 6.32 2.23 0.22
CA GLY A 80 6.82 2.06 1.58
C GLY A 80 5.80 2.48 2.64
N LEU A 81 5.10 3.59 2.44
CA LEU A 81 4.05 4.07 3.34
C LEU A 81 2.84 3.14 3.35
N ALA A 82 2.33 2.73 2.18
CA ALA A 82 1.20 1.82 2.09
C ALA A 82 1.51 0.45 2.73
N ALA A 83 2.71 -0.09 2.52
CA ALA A 83 3.13 -1.36 3.12
C ALA A 83 3.23 -1.29 4.66
N MET A 84 3.69 -0.16 5.20
CA MET A 84 3.71 0.09 6.64
C MET A 84 2.30 0.10 7.24
N VAL A 85 1.37 0.84 6.62
CA VAL A 85 -0.03 0.86 7.08
C VAL A 85 -0.64 -0.53 7.04
N ALA A 86 -0.44 -1.29 5.96
CA ALA A 86 -0.95 -2.66 5.85
C ALA A 86 -0.39 -3.59 6.93
N ARG A 87 0.90 -3.46 7.26
CA ARG A 87 1.53 -4.21 8.36
C ARG A 87 0.93 -3.84 9.71
N GLU A 88 0.85 -2.56 10.05
CA GLU A 88 0.35 -2.11 11.36
C GLU A 88 -1.13 -2.44 11.57
N VAL A 89 -1.93 -2.32 10.51
CA VAL A 89 -3.33 -2.77 10.54
C VAL A 89 -3.40 -4.28 10.79
N ARG A 90 -2.52 -5.07 10.15
CA ARG A 90 -2.45 -6.53 10.37
C ARG A 90 -2.09 -6.87 11.82
N GLU A 91 -1.19 -6.11 12.41
CA GLU A 91 -0.77 -6.21 13.82
C GLU A 91 -1.86 -5.75 14.80
N GLY A 92 -2.96 -5.17 14.31
CA GLY A 92 -4.10 -4.76 15.13
C GLY A 92 -3.93 -3.38 15.78
N LYS A 93 -2.98 -2.55 15.33
CA LYS A 93 -2.92 -1.15 15.75
C LYS A 93 -4.20 -0.42 15.37
N ILE A 94 -4.63 0.49 16.24
CA ILE A 94 -5.79 1.34 15.98
C ILE A 94 -5.44 2.44 14.97
N ALA A 95 -6.43 2.86 14.18
CA ALA A 95 -6.24 3.84 13.11
C ALA A 95 -5.53 5.12 13.56
N GLU A 96 -5.81 5.60 14.78
CA GLU A 96 -5.20 6.81 15.31
C GLU A 96 -3.69 6.70 15.51
N ALA A 97 -3.23 5.57 16.07
CA ALA A 97 -1.81 5.30 16.25
C ALA A 97 -1.10 5.20 14.89
N ILE A 98 -1.73 4.55 13.91
CA ILE A 98 -1.17 4.41 12.56
C ILE A 98 -1.05 5.77 11.85
N ARG A 99 -2.01 6.69 12.05
CA ARG A 99 -1.88 8.07 11.54
C ARG A 99 -0.70 8.80 12.16
N ALA A 100 -0.52 8.67 13.48
CA ALA A 100 0.62 9.27 14.16
C ALA A 100 1.96 8.72 13.64
N ASP A 101 2.05 7.40 13.43
CA ASP A 101 3.25 6.76 12.88
C ASP A 101 3.51 7.18 11.43
N LEU A 102 2.46 7.29 10.60
CA LEU A 102 2.53 7.84 9.25
C LEU A 102 3.10 9.25 9.25
N GLU A 103 2.56 10.14 10.08
CA GLU A 103 3.03 11.52 10.20
C GLU A 103 4.49 11.59 10.66
N HIS A 104 4.86 10.77 11.65
CA HIS A 104 6.22 10.69 12.14
C HIS A 104 7.18 10.28 11.01
N ARG A 105 6.90 9.17 10.35
CA ARG A 105 7.73 8.64 9.28
C ARG A 105 7.85 9.58 8.08
N MET A 106 6.82 10.36 7.78
CA MET A 106 6.88 11.37 6.72
C MET A 106 7.74 12.59 7.08
N LYS A 107 7.94 12.86 8.37
CA LYS A 107 8.78 13.96 8.88
C LYS A 107 10.23 13.51 9.11
N GLU A 108 10.43 12.23 9.41
CA GLU A 108 11.76 11.66 9.52
C GLU A 108 12.50 11.75 8.18
N ALA A 109 13.68 12.36 8.20
CA ALA A 109 14.60 12.25 7.08
C ALA A 109 14.93 10.76 6.89
N PRO A 110 15.05 10.26 5.65
CA PRO A 110 15.55 8.92 5.41
C PRO A 110 16.86 8.75 6.21
N PRO A 111 17.03 7.62 6.90
CA PRO A 111 18.30 7.37 7.58
C PRO A 111 19.41 7.49 6.52
N VAL A 112 20.47 8.24 6.85
CA VAL A 112 21.58 8.50 5.91
C VAL A 112 22.23 7.20 5.44
N LEU A 113 22.13 6.16 6.29
CA LEU A 113 22.60 4.81 6.03
C LEU A 113 21.50 3.84 6.46
N ASP A 114 21.24 2.81 5.64
CA ASP A 114 20.39 1.69 6.04
C ASP A 114 21.03 0.90 7.21
N GLU A 115 20.26 -0.02 7.80
CA GLU A 115 20.80 -0.95 8.79
C GLU A 115 21.97 -1.76 8.18
N ALA A 116 23.08 -1.84 8.91
CA ALA A 116 24.30 -2.47 8.41
C ALA A 116 24.05 -3.95 8.10
N VAL A 117 24.15 -4.31 6.81
CA VAL A 117 24.06 -5.70 6.36
C VAL A 117 25.33 -6.44 6.76
N LYS A 118 25.19 -7.59 7.42
CA LYS A 118 26.33 -8.46 7.69
C LYS A 118 26.78 -9.11 6.39
N ILE A 119 28.02 -8.83 6.01
CA ILE A 119 28.68 -9.48 4.89
C ILE A 119 29.47 -10.69 5.42
N PRO A 120 29.21 -11.91 4.95
CA PRO A 120 30.01 -13.07 5.34
C PRO A 120 31.42 -12.92 4.76
N ILE A 121 32.42 -12.86 5.64
CA ILE A 121 33.84 -12.67 5.30
C ILE A 121 34.74 -13.74 5.90
N GLU A 122 34.15 -14.81 6.43
CA GLU A 122 34.88 -15.93 7.03
C GLU A 122 35.82 -16.56 5.99
N GLY A 123 37.12 -16.60 6.32
CA GLY A 123 38.15 -17.14 5.42
C GLY A 123 38.61 -16.21 4.30
N ALA A 124 38.01 -15.01 4.15
CA ALA A 124 38.47 -14.03 3.18
C ALA A 124 39.85 -13.46 3.56
N PRO A 125 40.72 -13.11 2.58
CA PRO A 125 41.96 -12.39 2.86
C PRO A 125 41.68 -11.04 3.52
N VAL A 126 42.39 -10.73 4.61
CA VAL A 126 42.24 -9.46 5.35
C VAL A 126 43.57 -8.71 5.37
N LYS A 127 43.50 -7.39 5.18
CA LYS A 127 44.65 -6.48 5.33
C LYS A 127 44.28 -5.32 6.24
N GLY A 128 45.07 -5.14 7.30
CA GLY A 128 44.91 -4.05 8.27
C GLY A 128 44.74 -4.53 9.71
N PRO A 129 44.64 -3.61 10.66
CA PRO A 129 44.49 -3.94 12.09
C PRO A 129 43.07 -4.44 12.39
N ALA A 130 42.95 -5.39 13.34
CA ALA A 130 41.67 -5.97 13.75
C ALA A 130 40.67 -4.95 14.34
N ASN A 131 41.16 -3.81 14.82
CA ASN A 131 40.38 -2.73 15.43
C ASN A 131 40.29 -1.48 14.53
N ALA A 132 40.36 -1.65 13.21
CA ALA A 132 40.19 -0.54 12.26
C ALA A 132 38.83 0.16 12.48
N ARG A 133 38.81 1.50 12.40
CA ARG A 133 37.56 2.29 12.55
C ARG A 133 36.60 2.13 11.37
N ILE A 134 37.13 1.75 10.21
CA ILE A 134 36.38 1.54 8.98
C ILE A 134 36.86 0.22 8.38
N THR A 135 35.91 -0.59 7.92
CA THR A 135 36.15 -1.83 7.20
C THR A 135 35.58 -1.69 5.79
N LEU A 136 36.42 -1.88 4.77
CA LEU A 136 36.02 -1.94 3.37
C LEU A 136 36.03 -3.42 2.93
N VAL A 137 34.91 -3.90 2.39
CA VAL A 137 34.82 -5.23 1.77
C VAL A 137 34.74 -5.05 0.26
N GLU A 138 35.71 -5.60 -0.47
CA GLU A 138 35.78 -5.55 -1.92
C GLU A 138 35.31 -6.90 -2.50
N PHE A 139 34.39 -6.84 -3.47
CA PHE A 139 33.96 -7.97 -4.28
C PHE A 139 34.41 -7.74 -5.71
N SER A 140 35.27 -8.62 -6.21
CA SER A 140 35.79 -8.56 -7.57
C SER A 140 35.58 -9.91 -8.24
N ASP A 141 34.82 -9.92 -9.33
CA ASP A 141 34.66 -11.06 -10.23
C ASP A 141 35.69 -10.91 -11.36
N PHE A 142 36.63 -11.84 -11.45
CA PHE A 142 37.68 -11.83 -12.47
C PHE A 142 37.28 -12.84 -13.56
N GLN A 143 37.00 -12.33 -14.76
CA GLN A 143 36.83 -13.15 -15.98
C GLN A 143 38.18 -13.40 -16.67
#